data_AF-A0A947K5F7-F1
#
_entry.id   AF-A0A947K5F7-F1
#
_cell.length_a   1.000
_cell.length_b   1.000
_cell.length_c   1.000
_cell.angle_alpha   90.00
_cell.angle_beta   90.00
_cell.angle_gamma   90.00
#
_symmetry.space_group_name_H-M   'P 1'
#
loop_
_entity.id
_entity.type
_entity.pdbx_description
1 polymer ?
#
loop_
_entity_poly.entity_id
_entity_poly.type
_entity_poly.pdbx_seq_one_letter_code
_entity_poly.pdbx_strand_id
1 'polypeptide(L)'
;SSLAFAKISRKFEWLGWWMPVFATFGIMLFYSVVIGWCLNYVFYSFNLAWGADAQTFFLNDFLKLSPGVFQLGGLPLHILLSLAFVWFLTWLICFREVNHGIEKACLIFMPLLFVLTLILVGWGLTLPGAWEGIKWYLKPDFSKIINWKVWIAAYGQIFFTLTLGFGVMIAYASYLPKRTDIVKNAVITSLVNCFYSFVAGFAVFGVLGYMSVKSGLPVDQVVKSGPILAFVAYPQAISLLPFMREAFGVIFFGALVIAGISSGISLIEAFSRAVTDKFDWNRKIVVSALCAVGFLGSLIFASGAGLYWLDIVDHYINQYGLIIAGILECLVVGWFLKAKILRTHINAVSDWGINRLWDIAIRYITPGVLLIIFVSNLISEFQKPYGGYDVLALVLLGGCWLLATLLVGIVLSFPKWDKKKLAYDHFAEEDKLLV
;
A
#
# COMPACT_ATOMS: atom_id res chain seq x y z
N SER A 1 15.83 1.10 -6.69
CA SER A 1 15.68 1.26 -8.15
C SER A 1 16.48 0.17 -8.86
N SER A 2 16.14 -0.12 -10.11
CA SER A 2 16.89 -1.04 -10.99
C SER A 2 18.38 -0.69 -11.09
N LEU A 3 18.70 0.62 -11.08
CA LEU A 3 20.08 1.12 -11.06
C LEU A 3 20.86 0.65 -9.83
N ALA A 4 20.27 0.74 -8.63
CA ALA A 4 20.93 0.33 -7.39
C ALA A 4 21.32 -1.16 -7.43
N PHE A 5 20.42 -2.02 -7.87
CA PHE A 5 20.70 -3.45 -8.03
C PHE A 5 21.73 -3.73 -9.12
N ALA A 6 21.67 -3.01 -10.24
CA ALA A 6 22.65 -3.15 -11.33
C ALA A 6 24.07 -2.74 -10.90
N LYS A 7 24.22 -1.71 -10.05
CA LYS A 7 25.50 -1.30 -9.46
C LYS A 7 26.08 -2.33 -8.50
N ILE A 8 25.25 -3.07 -7.75
CA ILE A 8 25.71 -4.19 -6.93
C ILE A 8 26.19 -5.33 -7.83
N SER A 9 25.32 -5.78 -8.74
CA SER A 9 25.65 -6.75 -9.78
C SER A 9 24.52 -6.79 -10.80
N ARG A 10 24.89 -6.77 -12.08
CA ARG A 10 23.94 -6.86 -13.19
C ARG A 10 23.04 -8.10 -13.14
N LYS A 11 23.47 -9.19 -12.47
CA LYS A 11 22.68 -10.41 -12.29
C LYS A 11 21.42 -10.19 -11.43
N PHE A 12 21.38 -9.14 -10.61
CA PHE A 12 20.25 -8.82 -9.73
C PHE A 12 19.40 -7.66 -10.24
N GLU A 13 19.70 -7.10 -11.41
CA GLU A 13 18.98 -5.96 -11.97
C GLU A 13 17.47 -6.24 -12.12
N TRP A 14 17.10 -7.44 -12.56
CA TRP A 14 15.70 -7.86 -12.73
C TRP A 14 14.89 -7.72 -11.44
N LEU A 15 15.50 -7.90 -10.28
CA LEU A 15 14.82 -7.76 -8.98
C LEU A 15 14.48 -6.29 -8.71
N GLY A 16 15.41 -5.39 -9.02
CA GLY A 16 15.19 -3.94 -8.93
C GLY A 16 14.16 -3.40 -9.92
N TRP A 17 13.82 -4.17 -10.97
CA TRP A 17 12.70 -3.91 -11.88
C TRP A 17 11.41 -4.57 -11.42
N TRP A 18 11.47 -5.82 -10.98
CA TRP A 18 10.28 -6.56 -10.59
C TRP A 18 9.54 -5.86 -9.45
N MET A 19 10.26 -5.38 -8.44
CA MET A 19 9.68 -4.66 -7.30
C MET A 19 8.75 -3.49 -7.71
N PRO A 20 9.22 -2.47 -8.45
CA PRO A 20 8.35 -1.41 -8.91
C PRO A 20 7.33 -1.87 -9.96
N VAL A 21 7.63 -2.89 -10.79
CA VAL A 21 6.65 -3.44 -11.74
C VAL A 21 5.44 -4.00 -11.02
N PHE A 22 5.62 -4.87 -10.02
CA PHE A 22 4.49 -5.47 -9.33
C PHE A 22 3.81 -4.45 -8.40
N ALA A 23 4.54 -3.50 -7.82
CA ALA A 23 3.94 -2.41 -7.05
C ALA A 23 3.00 -1.55 -7.92
N THR A 24 3.41 -1.19 -9.14
CA THR A 24 2.60 -0.35 -10.03
C THR A 24 1.54 -1.16 -10.80
N PHE A 25 1.90 -2.26 -11.44
CA PHE A 25 0.97 -3.04 -12.27
C PHE A 25 0.24 -4.16 -11.52
N GLY A 26 0.67 -4.45 -10.30
CA GLY A 26 -0.04 -5.36 -9.40
C GLY A 26 -0.94 -4.62 -8.42
N ILE A 27 -0.42 -3.64 -7.67
CA ILE A 27 -1.17 -2.97 -6.60
C ILE A 27 -1.93 -1.75 -7.10
N MET A 28 -1.24 -0.80 -7.75
CA MET A 28 -1.85 0.49 -8.12
C MET A 28 -3.08 0.34 -9.03
N LEU A 29 -3.16 -0.73 -9.83
CA LEU A 29 -4.29 -0.96 -10.73
C LEU A 29 -5.63 -1.15 -9.99
N PHE A 30 -5.69 -2.03 -8.99
CA PHE A 30 -6.91 -2.19 -8.19
C PHE A 30 -7.02 -1.11 -7.10
N TYR A 31 -5.87 -0.66 -6.56
CA TYR A 31 -5.85 0.34 -5.49
C TYR A 31 -6.45 1.66 -5.94
N SER A 32 -6.18 2.11 -7.18
CA SER A 32 -6.82 3.30 -7.77
C SER A 32 -8.34 3.19 -7.87
N VAL A 33 -8.88 1.99 -8.06
CA VAL A 33 -10.34 1.74 -8.05
C VAL A 33 -10.90 1.91 -6.63
N VAL A 34 -10.21 1.40 -5.60
CA VAL A 34 -10.61 1.59 -4.20
C VAL A 34 -10.59 3.08 -3.81
N ILE A 35 -9.59 3.84 -4.26
CA ILE A 35 -9.58 5.30 -4.08
C ILE A 35 -10.79 5.94 -4.77
N GLY A 36 -11.12 5.47 -5.98
CA GLY A 36 -12.32 5.88 -6.71
C GLY A 36 -13.62 5.53 -5.96
N TRP A 37 -13.67 4.42 -5.23
CA TRP A 37 -14.78 4.10 -4.34
C TRP A 37 -14.86 5.08 -3.18
N CYS A 38 -13.75 5.35 -2.49
CA CYS A 38 -13.71 6.36 -1.44
C CYS A 38 -14.20 7.72 -1.94
N LEU A 39 -13.78 8.14 -3.14
CA LEU A 39 -14.20 9.41 -3.73
C LEU A 39 -15.72 9.46 -3.98
N ASN A 40 -16.30 8.40 -4.54
CA ASN A 40 -17.76 8.33 -4.67
C ASN A 40 -18.47 8.40 -3.31
N TYR A 41 -17.94 7.71 -2.30
CA TYR A 41 -18.50 7.72 -0.95
C TYR A 41 -18.35 9.07 -0.23
N VAL A 42 -17.37 9.91 -0.58
CA VAL A 42 -17.36 11.33 -0.16
C VAL A 42 -18.62 12.03 -0.66
N PHE A 43 -18.98 11.87 -1.94
CA PHE A 43 -20.17 12.50 -2.50
C PHE A 43 -21.47 11.89 -1.95
N TYR A 44 -21.53 10.57 -1.80
CA TYR A 44 -22.68 9.90 -1.18
C TYR A 44 -22.84 10.19 0.32
N SER A 45 -21.81 10.70 0.98
CA SER A 45 -21.93 11.11 2.38
C SER A 45 -22.78 12.37 2.55
N PHE A 46 -22.88 13.25 1.54
CA PHE A 46 -23.70 14.46 1.64
C PHE A 46 -25.21 14.17 1.77
N ASN A 47 -25.67 13.00 1.35
CA ASN A 47 -27.07 12.58 1.39
C ASN A 47 -27.28 11.19 1.98
N LEU A 48 -26.22 10.56 2.51
CA LEU A 48 -26.22 9.20 3.05
C LEU A 48 -26.87 8.19 2.07
N ALA A 49 -26.44 8.22 0.80
CA ALA A 49 -27.10 7.49 -0.29
C ALA A 49 -27.20 5.96 -0.05
N TRP A 50 -26.37 5.41 0.83
CA TRP A 50 -26.40 4.00 1.20
C TRP A 50 -27.63 3.58 2.03
N GLY A 51 -28.40 4.54 2.54
CA GLY A 51 -29.67 4.29 3.21
C GLY A 51 -29.55 3.38 4.45
N ALA A 52 -30.57 2.54 4.66
CA ALA A 52 -30.65 1.65 5.82
C ALA A 52 -29.81 0.37 5.63
N ASP A 53 -29.63 -0.09 4.39
CA ASP A 53 -28.88 -1.32 4.08
C ASP A 53 -27.64 -1.00 3.23
N ALA A 54 -26.58 -0.59 3.93
CA ALA A 54 -25.32 -0.28 3.26
C ALA A 54 -24.67 -1.50 2.58
N GLN A 55 -25.01 -2.72 3.00
CA GLN A 55 -24.43 -3.92 2.39
C GLN A 55 -25.02 -4.16 1.01
N THR A 56 -26.36 -4.13 0.92
CA THR A 56 -27.06 -4.23 -0.36
C THR A 56 -26.69 -3.07 -1.26
N PHE A 57 -26.62 -1.84 -0.73
CA PHE A 57 -26.17 -0.68 -1.49
C PHE A 57 -24.76 -0.88 -2.07
N PHE A 58 -23.78 -1.29 -1.25
CA PHE A 58 -22.41 -1.46 -1.72
C PHE A 58 -22.30 -2.55 -2.79
N LEU A 59 -22.85 -3.74 -2.52
CA LEU A 59 -22.67 -4.91 -3.38
C LEU A 59 -23.52 -4.83 -4.65
N ASN A 60 -24.79 -4.44 -4.54
CA ASN A 60 -25.74 -4.54 -5.65
C ASN A 60 -25.91 -3.21 -6.39
N ASP A 61 -26.09 -2.10 -5.68
CA ASP A 61 -26.40 -0.81 -6.32
C ASP A 61 -25.13 -0.10 -6.81
N PHE A 62 -24.11 -0.05 -5.94
CA PHE A 62 -22.87 0.66 -6.19
C PHE A 62 -21.90 -0.14 -7.05
N LEU A 63 -21.49 -1.34 -6.62
CA LEU A 63 -20.56 -2.20 -7.36
C LEU A 63 -21.23 -2.89 -8.56
N LYS A 64 -22.54 -3.18 -8.46
CA LYS A 64 -23.25 -4.07 -9.40
C LYS A 64 -22.52 -5.40 -9.53
N LEU A 65 -22.26 -6.03 -8.38
CA LEU A 65 -21.43 -7.22 -8.26
C LEU A 65 -21.95 -8.33 -9.18
N SER A 66 -21.05 -8.84 -10.01
CA SER A 66 -21.33 -9.95 -10.92
C SER A 66 -21.59 -11.26 -10.15
N PRO A 67 -22.30 -12.24 -10.74
CA PRO A 67 -22.51 -13.54 -10.12
C PRO A 67 -21.24 -14.38 -9.93
N GLY A 68 -20.12 -14.04 -10.58
CA GLY A 68 -18.89 -14.81 -10.45
C GLY A 68 -17.67 -14.17 -11.11
N VAL A 69 -16.49 -14.63 -10.67
CA VAL A 69 -15.17 -14.05 -11.01
C VAL A 69 -14.86 -13.96 -12.51
N PHE A 70 -15.35 -14.89 -13.32
CA PHE A 70 -15.14 -14.89 -14.77
C PHE A 70 -16.21 -14.11 -15.55
N GLN A 71 -17.26 -13.63 -14.87
CA GLN A 71 -18.32 -12.84 -15.48
C GLN A 71 -18.05 -11.36 -15.18
N LEU A 72 -17.23 -10.70 -16.01
CA LEU A 72 -16.79 -9.31 -15.75
C LEU A 72 -17.93 -8.33 -15.43
N GLY A 73 -19.13 -8.55 -15.98
CA GLY A 73 -20.27 -7.66 -15.77
C GLY A 73 -20.10 -6.32 -16.48
N GLY A 74 -20.85 -5.32 -16.03
CA GLY A 74 -20.78 -3.96 -16.56
C GLY A 74 -19.66 -3.13 -15.92
N LEU A 75 -19.39 -1.96 -16.51
CA LEU A 75 -18.56 -0.91 -15.91
C LEU A 75 -19.49 0.20 -15.38
N PRO A 76 -19.73 0.27 -14.06
CA PRO A 76 -20.58 1.32 -13.51
C PRO A 76 -19.97 2.70 -13.76
N LEU A 77 -20.74 3.60 -14.39
CA LEU A 77 -20.23 4.89 -14.87
C LEU A 77 -19.62 5.74 -13.73
N HIS A 78 -20.22 5.73 -12.55
CA HIS A 78 -19.70 6.46 -11.39
C HIS A 78 -18.33 5.94 -10.91
N ILE A 79 -18.08 4.64 -11.00
CA ILE A 79 -16.75 4.06 -10.71
C ILE A 79 -15.77 4.43 -11.81
N LEU A 80 -16.18 4.39 -13.09
CA LEU A 80 -15.33 4.75 -14.21
C LEU A 80 -14.89 6.23 -14.14
N LEU A 81 -15.82 7.14 -13.84
CA LEU A 81 -15.54 8.57 -13.73
C LEU A 81 -14.63 8.88 -12.54
N SER A 82 -14.86 8.26 -11.38
CA SER A 82 -13.99 8.46 -10.23
C SER A 82 -12.61 7.85 -10.44
N LEU A 83 -12.51 6.68 -11.09
CA LEU A 83 -11.24 6.08 -11.49
C LEU A 83 -10.46 7.00 -12.44
N ALA A 84 -11.13 7.55 -13.47
CA ALA A 84 -10.53 8.49 -14.40
C ALA A 84 -10.01 9.74 -13.68
N PHE A 85 -10.78 10.26 -12.73
CA PHE A 85 -10.37 11.40 -11.92
C PHE A 85 -9.16 11.07 -11.02
N VAL A 86 -9.13 9.90 -10.38
CA VAL A 86 -7.99 9.46 -9.55
C VAL A 86 -6.72 9.38 -10.39
N TRP A 87 -6.77 8.71 -11.55
CA TRP A 87 -5.62 8.63 -12.45
C TRP A 87 -5.19 9.99 -12.99
N PHE A 88 -6.14 10.86 -13.32
CA PHE A 88 -5.85 12.23 -13.74
C PHE A 88 -5.16 13.04 -12.65
N LEU A 89 -5.62 12.93 -11.40
CA LEU A 89 -5.03 13.65 -10.27
C LEU A 89 -3.63 13.12 -9.93
N THR A 90 -3.45 11.79 -9.91
CA THR A 90 -2.13 11.17 -9.74
C THR A 90 -1.20 11.59 -10.88
N TRP A 91 -1.68 11.58 -12.13
CA TRP A 91 -0.91 12.06 -13.28
C TRP A 91 -0.52 13.52 -13.11
N LEU A 92 -1.45 14.41 -12.75
CA LEU A 92 -1.20 15.84 -12.59
C LEU A 92 -0.10 16.12 -11.56
N ILE A 93 -0.12 15.38 -10.45
CA ILE A 93 0.89 15.51 -9.38
C ILE A 93 2.23 14.94 -9.86
N CYS A 94 2.25 13.72 -10.38
CA CYS A 94 3.49 13.09 -10.84
C CYS A 94 4.10 13.81 -12.05
N PHE A 95 3.31 14.41 -12.94
CA PHE A 95 3.78 15.13 -14.12
C PHE A 95 4.61 16.36 -13.77
N ARG A 96 4.35 16.99 -12.61
CA ARG A 96 5.06 18.16 -12.11
C ARG A 96 6.39 17.83 -11.42
N GLU A 97 6.89 16.60 -11.55
CA GLU A 97 8.16 16.17 -10.95
C GLU A 97 8.12 16.20 -9.42
N VAL A 98 9.20 15.73 -8.78
CA VAL A 98 9.20 15.48 -7.33
C VAL A 98 9.00 16.77 -6.55
N ASN A 99 9.78 17.81 -6.83
CA ASN A 99 9.83 19.02 -6.00
C ASN A 99 8.63 19.97 -6.22
N HIS A 100 8.02 19.95 -7.41
CA HIS A 100 6.87 20.80 -7.71
C HIS A 100 5.52 20.07 -7.62
N GLY A 101 5.52 18.74 -7.62
CA GLY A 101 4.34 17.91 -7.53
C GLY A 101 4.27 17.13 -6.22
N ILE A 102 5.09 16.09 -6.12
CA ILE A 102 5.02 15.07 -5.06
C ILE A 102 5.28 15.68 -3.69
N GLU A 103 6.37 16.44 -3.53
CA GLU A 103 6.73 17.07 -2.26
C GLU A 103 5.63 18.02 -1.78
N LYS A 104 5.14 18.90 -2.66
CA LYS A 104 4.04 19.83 -2.33
C LYS A 104 2.75 19.11 -1.97
N ALA A 105 2.41 18.04 -2.70
CA ALA A 105 1.26 17.22 -2.38
C ALA A 105 1.41 16.59 -0.99
N CYS A 106 2.57 16.01 -0.66
CA CYS A 106 2.84 15.44 0.65
C CYS A 106 2.83 16.47 1.79
N LEU A 107 3.37 17.67 1.56
CA LEU A 107 3.34 18.79 2.52
C LEU A 107 1.91 19.23 2.88
N ILE A 108 0.95 19.03 1.98
CA ILE A 108 -0.47 19.33 2.23
C ILE A 108 -1.20 18.10 2.77
N PHE A 109 -1.05 16.95 2.11
CA PHE A 109 -1.80 15.73 2.39
C PHE A 109 -1.45 15.13 3.74
N MET A 110 -0.18 15.08 4.14
CA MET A 110 0.21 14.42 5.40
C MET A 110 -0.32 15.18 6.63
N PRO A 111 -0.14 16.51 6.77
CA PRO A 111 -0.73 17.25 7.88
C PRO A 111 -2.25 17.24 7.86
N LEU A 112 -2.86 17.41 6.68
CA LEU A 112 -4.32 17.38 6.55
C LEU A 112 -4.88 16.02 6.98
N LEU A 113 -4.29 14.92 6.51
CA LEU A 113 -4.70 13.57 6.90
C LEU A 113 -4.59 13.36 8.41
N PHE A 114 -3.50 13.83 9.03
CA PHE A 114 -3.33 13.74 10.48
C PHE A 114 -4.41 14.53 11.24
N VAL A 115 -4.71 15.75 10.80
CA VAL A 115 -5.76 16.59 11.39
C VAL A 115 -7.13 15.96 11.24
N LEU A 116 -7.50 15.47 10.05
CA LEU A 116 -8.78 14.79 9.81
C LEU A 116 -8.92 13.54 10.69
N THR A 117 -7.85 12.76 10.82
CA THR A 117 -7.83 11.59 11.72
C THR A 117 -8.03 12.01 13.17
N LEU A 118 -7.39 13.08 13.66
CA LEU A 118 -7.61 13.57 15.02
C LEU A 118 -9.04 14.06 15.26
N ILE A 119 -9.66 14.70 14.26
CA ILE A 119 -11.08 15.08 14.33
C ILE A 119 -11.95 13.83 14.45
N LEU A 120 -11.71 12.80 13.64
CA LEU A 120 -12.46 11.54 13.69
C LEU A 120 -12.25 10.80 15.01
N VAL A 121 -11.04 10.81 15.58
CA VAL A 121 -10.78 10.28 16.92
C VAL A 121 -11.58 11.07 17.94
N GLY A 122 -11.37 12.38 18.04
CA GLY A 122 -12.07 13.22 19.03
C GLY A 122 -13.58 13.05 18.98
N TRP A 123 -14.15 13.03 17.77
CA TRP A 123 -15.58 12.80 17.57
C TRP A 123 -15.98 11.36 17.96
N GLY A 124 -15.29 10.34 17.44
CA GLY A 124 -15.59 8.95 17.71
C GLY A 124 -15.57 8.61 19.21
N LEU A 125 -14.67 9.21 19.98
CA LEU A 125 -14.56 8.97 21.42
C LEU A 125 -15.66 9.64 22.25
N THR A 126 -16.34 10.66 21.72
CA THR A 126 -17.49 11.28 22.40
C THR A 126 -18.78 10.47 22.28
N LEU A 127 -18.80 9.44 21.44
CA LEU A 127 -20.00 8.64 21.19
C LEU A 127 -20.32 7.70 22.36
N PRO A 128 -21.62 7.54 22.72
CA PRO A 128 -22.00 6.67 23.83
C PRO A 128 -21.74 5.20 23.48
N GLY A 129 -20.85 4.56 24.23
CA GLY A 129 -20.41 3.18 23.95
C GLY A 129 -19.09 3.07 23.18
N ALA A 130 -18.47 4.19 22.77
CA ALA A 130 -17.16 4.18 22.10
C ALA A 130 -16.09 3.45 22.91
N TRP A 131 -16.11 3.63 24.23
CA TRP A 131 -15.18 2.98 25.16
C TRP A 131 -15.32 1.46 25.21
N GLU A 132 -16.45 0.87 24.84
CA GLU A 132 -16.54 -0.60 24.71
C GLU A 132 -15.70 -1.10 23.53
N GLY A 133 -15.71 -0.37 22.41
CA GLY A 133 -14.83 -0.66 21.29
C GLY A 133 -13.35 -0.41 21.60
N ILE A 134 -13.02 0.66 22.33
CA ILE A 134 -11.62 0.92 22.75
C ILE A 134 -11.13 -0.12 23.76
N LYS A 135 -11.97 -0.54 24.70
CA LYS A 135 -11.65 -1.67 25.58
C LYS A 135 -11.40 -2.92 24.74
N TRP A 136 -12.23 -3.22 23.75
CA TRP A 136 -12.01 -4.37 22.88
C TRP A 136 -10.69 -4.27 22.10
N TYR A 137 -10.39 -3.09 21.54
CA TYR A 137 -9.16 -2.82 20.79
C TYR A 137 -7.88 -3.02 21.62
N LEU A 138 -7.88 -2.51 22.86
CA LEU A 138 -6.69 -2.47 23.71
C LEU A 138 -6.65 -3.55 24.78
N LYS A 139 -7.69 -4.40 24.90
CA LYS A 139 -7.73 -5.49 25.88
C LYS A 139 -6.59 -6.47 25.59
N PRO A 140 -5.57 -6.54 26.45
CA PRO A 140 -4.45 -7.42 26.21
C PRO A 140 -4.88 -8.87 26.44
N ASP A 141 -4.56 -9.74 25.50
CA ASP A 141 -4.69 -11.18 25.65
C ASP A 141 -3.32 -11.84 25.42
N PHE A 142 -2.55 -11.99 26.50
CA PHE A 142 -1.21 -12.57 26.46
C PHE A 142 -1.22 -14.06 26.06
N SER A 143 -2.36 -14.74 26.15
CA SER A 143 -2.48 -16.12 25.66
C SER A 143 -2.26 -16.21 24.15
N LYS A 144 -2.54 -15.13 23.41
CA LYS A 144 -2.36 -15.05 21.96
C LYS A 144 -0.89 -14.96 21.55
N ILE A 145 0.00 -14.45 22.42
CA ILE A 145 1.42 -14.26 22.09
C ILE A 145 2.15 -15.61 21.90
N ILE A 146 1.66 -16.67 22.54
CA ILE A 146 2.18 -18.04 22.37
C ILE A 146 1.91 -18.55 20.95
N ASN A 147 0.86 -18.06 20.29
CA ASN A 147 0.55 -18.43 18.92
C ASN A 147 1.49 -17.71 17.94
N TRP A 148 2.44 -18.45 17.37
CA TRP A 148 3.40 -17.96 16.38
C TRP A 148 2.73 -17.27 15.17
N LYS A 149 1.48 -17.62 14.82
CA LYS A 149 0.73 -16.96 13.74
C LYS A 149 0.51 -15.47 14.00
N VAL A 150 0.42 -15.04 15.26
CA VAL A 150 0.28 -13.62 15.63
C VAL A 150 1.53 -12.83 15.25
N TRP A 151 2.71 -13.41 15.46
CA TRP A 151 3.98 -12.79 15.08
C TRP A 151 4.16 -12.69 13.57
N ILE A 152 3.70 -13.71 12.85
CA ILE A 152 3.67 -13.69 11.38
C ILE A 152 2.77 -12.58 10.85
N ALA A 153 1.56 -12.47 11.38
CA ALA A 153 0.64 -11.40 11.00
C ALA A 153 1.25 -10.01 11.30
N ALA A 154 1.87 -9.84 12.47
CA ALA A 154 2.53 -8.59 12.85
C ALA A 154 3.70 -8.23 11.91
N TYR A 155 4.55 -9.22 11.58
CA TYR A 155 5.69 -8.99 10.69
C TYR A 155 5.25 -8.65 9.26
N GLY A 156 4.27 -9.40 8.73
CA GLY A 156 3.67 -9.14 7.42
C GLY A 156 3.02 -7.75 7.36
N GLN A 157 2.27 -7.37 8.41
CA GLN A 157 1.64 -6.05 8.50
C GLN A 157 2.68 -4.93 8.43
N ILE A 158 3.76 -5.01 9.21
CA ILE A 158 4.83 -3.99 9.21
C ILE A 158 5.53 -3.91 7.86
N PHE A 159 5.78 -5.05 7.22
CA PHE A 159 6.40 -5.09 5.90
C PHE A 159 5.54 -4.38 4.84
N PHE A 160 4.23 -4.64 4.87
CA PHE A 160 3.25 -4.01 3.98
C PHE A 160 3.08 -2.52 4.28
N THR A 161 2.82 -2.13 5.54
CA THR A 161 2.55 -0.72 5.88
C THR A 161 3.73 0.20 5.63
N LEU A 162 4.96 -0.31 5.72
CA LEU A 162 6.17 0.46 5.40
C LEU A 162 6.59 0.36 3.93
N THR A 163 5.82 -0.35 3.09
CA THR A 163 6.10 -0.39 1.63
C THR A 163 7.50 -0.96 1.34
N LEU A 164 7.96 -1.90 2.19
CA LEU A 164 9.25 -2.57 2.03
C LEU A 164 9.16 -3.56 0.87
N GLY A 165 10.20 -3.73 0.05
CA GLY A 165 10.15 -4.65 -1.09
C GLY A 165 9.34 -4.17 -2.30
N PHE A 166 8.79 -2.95 -2.30
CA PHE A 166 8.16 -2.32 -3.49
C PHE A 166 9.13 -1.45 -4.30
N GLY A 167 10.35 -1.23 -3.80
CA GLY A 167 11.35 -0.35 -4.44
C GLY A 167 11.08 1.16 -4.29
N VAL A 168 9.95 1.54 -3.69
CA VAL A 168 9.54 2.93 -3.42
C VAL A 168 10.55 3.64 -2.51
N MET A 169 10.92 3.03 -1.38
CA MET A 169 11.86 3.65 -0.45
C MET A 169 13.25 3.86 -1.08
N ILE A 170 13.68 2.97 -1.98
CA ILE A 170 14.93 3.15 -2.71
C ILE A 170 14.81 4.30 -3.71
N ALA A 171 13.65 4.48 -4.36
CA ALA A 171 13.41 5.61 -5.24
C ALA A 171 13.42 6.94 -4.46
N TYR A 172 12.72 7.02 -3.32
CA TYR A 172 12.74 8.23 -2.50
C TYR A 172 14.10 8.54 -1.89
N ALA A 173 14.82 7.52 -1.42
CA ALA A 173 16.19 7.71 -0.94
C ALA A 173 17.14 8.24 -2.03
N SER A 174 16.85 8.01 -3.31
CA SER A 174 17.67 8.54 -4.41
C SER A 174 17.53 10.05 -4.64
N TYR A 175 16.54 10.69 -4.02
CA TYR A 175 16.35 12.14 -4.04
C TYR A 175 16.95 12.84 -2.81
N LEU A 176 17.43 12.09 -1.82
CA LEU A 176 17.99 12.68 -0.61
C LEU A 176 19.43 13.16 -0.86
N PRO A 177 19.84 14.30 -0.25
CA PRO A 177 21.24 14.72 -0.22
C PRO A 177 22.16 13.60 0.26
N LYS A 178 23.38 13.53 -0.28
CA LYS A 178 24.33 12.44 0.00
C LYS A 178 24.66 12.29 1.48
N ARG A 179 24.66 13.40 2.22
CA ARG A 179 24.99 13.43 3.65
C ARG A 179 23.76 13.41 4.57
N THR A 180 22.63 12.89 4.09
CA THR A 180 21.42 12.76 4.90
C THR A 180 21.58 11.64 5.93
N ASP A 181 21.21 11.89 7.18
CA ASP A 181 21.07 10.83 8.19
C ASP A 181 19.84 9.97 7.89
N ILE A 182 20.06 8.89 7.14
CA ILE A 182 19.01 7.95 6.78
C ILE A 182 18.56 7.06 7.95
N VAL A 183 19.38 6.87 8.99
CA VAL A 183 19.00 6.08 10.16
C VAL A 183 17.92 6.81 10.94
N LYS A 184 18.15 8.09 11.23
CA LYS A 184 17.18 8.95 11.90
C LYS A 184 15.88 9.05 11.11
N ASN A 185 15.98 9.26 9.79
CA ASN A 185 14.80 9.31 8.93
C ASN A 185 14.02 7.99 8.93
N ALA A 186 14.70 6.84 8.85
CA ALA A 186 14.04 5.53 8.88
C ALA A 186 13.34 5.26 10.23
N VAL A 187 13.98 5.58 11.35
CA VAL A 187 13.40 5.40 12.69
C VAL A 187 12.19 6.30 12.89
N ILE A 188 12.30 7.60 12.58
CA ILE A 188 11.19 8.55 12.70
C ILE A 188 10.03 8.11 11.82
N THR A 189 10.28 7.78 10.55
CA THR A 189 9.23 7.33 9.61
C THR A 189 8.52 6.08 10.14
N SER A 190 9.26 5.10 10.65
CA SER A 190 8.68 3.87 11.21
C SER A 190 7.85 4.14 12.46
N LEU A 191 8.33 4.98 13.37
CA LEU A 191 7.61 5.34 14.59
C LEU A 191 6.34 6.14 14.30
N VAL A 192 6.42 7.12 13.39
CA VAL A 192 5.26 7.93 12.99
C VAL A 192 4.22 7.07 12.27
N ASN A 193 4.63 6.12 11.43
CA ASN A 193 3.72 5.17 10.79
C ASN A 193 2.97 4.31 11.83
N CYS A 194 3.69 3.73 12.79
CA CYS A 194 3.09 2.94 13.86
C CYS A 194 2.18 3.80 14.76
N PHE A 195 2.62 5.00 15.11
CA PHE A 195 1.84 5.95 15.91
C PHE A 195 0.55 6.35 15.21
N TYR A 196 0.63 6.71 13.92
CA TYR A 196 -0.54 7.03 13.11
C TYR A 196 -1.53 5.87 13.07
N SER A 197 -1.05 4.65 12.83
CA SER A 197 -1.89 3.44 12.81
C SER A 197 -2.56 3.21 14.17
N PHE A 198 -1.84 3.40 15.26
CA PHE A 198 -2.36 3.29 16.62
C PHE A 198 -3.47 4.31 16.89
N VAL A 199 -3.24 5.58 16.54
CA VAL A 199 -4.21 6.69 16.68
C VAL A 199 -5.44 6.46 15.81
N ALA A 200 -5.27 6.07 14.54
CA ALA A 200 -6.36 5.75 13.64
C ALA A 200 -7.24 4.61 14.20
N GLY A 201 -6.63 3.64 14.89
CA GLY A 201 -7.35 2.58 15.61
C GLY A 201 -8.39 3.12 16.60
N PHE A 202 -8.13 4.25 17.28
CA PHE A 202 -9.13 4.87 18.17
C PHE A 202 -10.35 5.39 17.41
N ALA A 203 -10.16 5.97 16.22
CA ALA A 203 -11.28 6.40 15.38
C ALA A 203 -12.11 5.19 14.94
N VAL A 204 -11.45 4.10 14.50
CA VAL A 204 -12.14 2.89 14.05
C VAL A 204 -12.93 2.24 15.18
N PHE A 205 -12.25 1.89 16.27
CA PHE A 205 -12.87 1.14 17.33
C PHE A 205 -13.81 2.00 18.18
N GLY A 206 -13.63 3.31 18.26
CA GLY A 206 -14.60 4.21 18.89
C GLY A 206 -15.95 4.18 18.17
N VAL A 207 -15.95 4.30 16.84
CA VAL A 207 -17.18 4.25 16.03
C VAL A 207 -17.81 2.86 16.02
N LEU A 208 -17.01 1.79 15.92
CA LEU A 208 -17.53 0.42 15.97
C LEU A 208 -18.07 0.05 17.37
N GLY A 209 -17.46 0.56 18.45
CA GLY A 209 -17.99 0.41 19.81
C GLY A 209 -19.37 1.06 19.96
N TYR A 210 -19.53 2.27 19.42
CA TYR A 210 -20.84 2.92 19.32
C TYR A 210 -21.85 2.08 18.54
N MET A 211 -21.48 1.58 17.35
CA MET A 211 -22.34 0.72 16.53
C MET A 211 -22.73 -0.57 17.26
N SER A 212 -21.79 -1.20 17.98
CA SER A 212 -22.02 -2.39 18.80
C SER A 212 -23.09 -2.13 19.85
N VAL A 213 -22.96 -1.06 20.63
CA VAL A 213 -23.94 -0.70 21.67
C VAL A 213 -25.30 -0.34 21.07
N LYS A 214 -25.34 0.40 19.95
CA LYS A 214 -26.60 0.78 19.31
C LYS A 214 -27.33 -0.38 18.62
N SER A 215 -26.58 -1.33 18.08
CA SER A 215 -27.16 -2.49 17.38
C SER A 215 -27.42 -3.67 18.33
N GLY A 216 -26.98 -3.60 19.59
CA GLY A 216 -27.07 -4.70 20.54
C GLY A 216 -26.19 -5.91 20.16
N LEU A 217 -25.19 -5.71 19.29
CA LEU A 217 -24.32 -6.76 18.79
C LEU A 217 -22.94 -6.67 19.44
N PRO A 218 -22.26 -7.79 19.72
CA PRO A 218 -20.86 -7.79 20.16
C PRO A 218 -19.91 -7.08 19.17
N VAL A 219 -18.84 -6.47 19.69
CA VAL A 219 -17.86 -5.72 18.86
C VAL A 219 -17.25 -6.61 17.77
N ASP A 220 -16.95 -7.87 18.05
CA ASP A 220 -16.39 -8.83 17.09
C ASP A 220 -17.33 -9.15 15.91
N GLN A 221 -18.64 -8.93 16.06
CA GLN A 221 -19.60 -9.14 14.97
C GLN A 221 -19.71 -7.93 14.03
N VAL A 222 -19.51 -6.72 14.55
CA VAL A 222 -19.52 -5.47 13.77
C VAL A 222 -18.16 -5.15 13.16
N VAL A 223 -17.07 -5.69 13.69
CA VAL A 223 -15.72 -5.61 13.10
C VAL A 223 -15.68 -6.50 11.86
N LYS A 224 -15.64 -5.87 10.68
CA LYS A 224 -15.35 -6.52 9.40
C LYS A 224 -13.91 -6.28 8.97
N SER A 225 -13.48 -6.86 7.85
CA SER A 225 -12.13 -6.68 7.30
C SER A 225 -12.19 -6.26 5.83
N GLY A 226 -11.06 -5.76 5.32
CA GLY A 226 -10.93 -5.36 3.93
C GLY A 226 -11.92 -4.26 3.51
N PRO A 227 -12.31 -4.21 2.22
CA PRO A 227 -13.24 -3.21 1.71
C PRO A 227 -14.59 -3.17 2.44
N ILE A 228 -15.08 -4.31 2.93
CA ILE A 228 -16.38 -4.40 3.62
C ILE A 228 -16.38 -3.59 4.92
N LEU A 229 -15.25 -3.46 5.61
CA LEU A 229 -15.15 -2.59 6.78
C LEU A 229 -15.47 -1.14 6.40
N ALA A 230 -14.79 -0.59 5.40
CA ALA A 230 -14.90 0.81 5.01
C ALA A 230 -16.21 1.14 4.28
N PHE A 231 -16.73 0.24 3.45
CA PHE A 231 -17.87 0.53 2.56
C PHE A 231 -19.21 -0.08 3.01
N VAL A 232 -19.23 -0.85 4.09
CA VAL A 232 -20.46 -1.38 4.70
C VAL A 232 -20.55 -1.03 6.18
N ALA A 233 -19.60 -1.48 7.00
CA ALA A 233 -19.70 -1.30 8.45
C ALA A 233 -19.64 0.18 8.87
N TYR A 234 -18.76 0.97 8.26
CA TYR A 234 -18.69 2.41 8.54
C TYR A 234 -19.92 3.18 8.08
N PRO A 235 -20.41 3.04 6.84
CA PRO A 235 -21.68 3.61 6.42
C PRO A 235 -22.84 3.27 7.36
N GLN A 236 -22.94 2.02 7.82
CA GLN A 236 -23.92 1.61 8.84
C GLN A 236 -23.73 2.39 10.15
N ALA A 237 -22.50 2.46 10.65
CA ALA A 237 -22.20 3.20 11.88
C ALA A 237 -22.48 4.72 11.74
N ILE A 238 -22.18 5.31 10.58
CA ILE A 238 -22.44 6.72 10.25
C ILE A 238 -23.94 7.01 10.26
N SER A 239 -24.76 6.12 9.68
CA SER A 239 -26.22 6.27 9.69
C SER A 239 -26.81 6.33 11.11
N LEU A 240 -26.16 5.67 12.07
CA LEU A 240 -26.56 5.65 13.47
C LEU A 240 -26.16 6.92 14.24
N LEU A 241 -25.16 7.69 13.77
CA LEU A 241 -24.60 8.81 14.53
C LEU A 241 -25.68 9.84 14.93
N PRO A 242 -25.61 10.42 16.14
CA PRO A 242 -26.68 11.27 16.66
C PRO A 242 -26.72 12.67 16.02
N PHE A 243 -25.60 13.17 15.50
CA PHE A 243 -25.49 14.49 14.88
C PHE A 243 -24.48 14.48 13.74
N MET A 244 -24.63 15.39 12.76
CA MET A 244 -23.66 15.69 11.70
C MET A 244 -23.16 14.46 10.93
N ARG A 245 -24.04 13.50 10.65
CA ARG A 245 -23.73 12.20 10.01
C ARG A 245 -23.04 12.39 8.67
N GLU A 246 -23.55 13.33 7.89
CA GLU A 246 -23.06 13.69 6.57
C GLU A 246 -21.62 14.21 6.63
N ALA A 247 -21.36 15.13 7.56
CA ALA A 247 -20.03 15.69 7.76
C ALA A 247 -19.02 14.63 8.23
N PHE A 248 -19.43 13.72 9.13
CA PHE A 248 -18.57 12.60 9.54
C PHE A 248 -18.17 11.74 8.34
N GLY A 249 -19.15 11.37 7.50
CA GLY A 249 -18.89 10.58 6.28
C GLY A 249 -17.95 11.28 5.31
N VAL A 250 -18.16 12.58 5.06
CA VAL A 250 -17.29 13.38 4.19
C VAL A 250 -15.85 13.42 4.71
N ILE A 251 -15.66 13.61 6.02
CA ILE A 251 -14.33 13.63 6.64
C ILE A 251 -13.67 12.25 6.58
N PHE A 252 -14.42 11.18 6.90
CA PHE A 252 -13.93 9.81 6.89
C PHE A 252 -13.47 9.37 5.50
N PHE A 253 -14.34 9.44 4.50
CA PHE A 253 -13.99 9.05 3.15
C PHE A 253 -12.99 10.02 2.51
N GLY A 254 -13.03 11.31 2.87
CA GLY A 254 -12.04 12.29 2.46
C GLY A 254 -10.62 11.94 2.95
N ALA A 255 -10.50 11.52 4.21
CA ALA A 255 -9.24 11.02 4.76
C ALA A 255 -8.73 9.79 3.99
N LEU A 256 -9.62 8.84 3.65
CA LEU A 256 -9.26 7.67 2.84
C LEU A 256 -8.81 8.04 1.42
N VAL A 257 -9.44 9.04 0.78
CA VAL A 257 -9.01 9.55 -0.53
C VAL A 257 -7.61 10.16 -0.45
N ILE A 258 -7.34 11.00 0.55
CA ILE A 258 -6.03 11.64 0.73
C ILE A 258 -4.94 10.58 0.98
N ALA A 259 -5.20 9.65 1.90
CA ALA A 259 -4.28 8.54 2.19
C ALA A 259 -4.02 7.72 0.92
N GLY A 260 -5.08 7.37 0.18
CA GLY A 260 -5.02 6.64 -1.07
C GLY A 260 -4.15 7.31 -2.14
N ILE A 261 -4.44 8.57 -2.45
CA ILE A 261 -3.71 9.31 -3.49
C ILE A 261 -2.22 9.44 -3.12
N SER A 262 -1.92 9.74 -1.86
CA SER A 262 -0.52 9.88 -1.40
C SER A 262 0.30 8.60 -1.57
N SER A 263 -0.30 7.44 -1.29
CA SER A 263 0.31 6.14 -1.53
C SER A 263 0.44 5.84 -3.02
N GLY A 264 -0.62 6.10 -3.81
CA GLY A 264 -0.62 5.88 -5.25
C GLY A 264 0.45 6.67 -6.02
N ILE A 265 0.69 7.93 -5.62
CA ILE A 265 1.79 8.75 -6.17
C ILE A 265 3.14 8.05 -5.97
N SER A 266 3.36 7.47 -4.79
CA SER A 266 4.62 6.79 -4.45
C SER A 266 4.85 5.54 -5.29
N LEU A 267 3.80 4.77 -5.58
CA LEU A 267 3.87 3.59 -6.44
C LEU A 267 4.21 3.97 -7.89
N ILE A 268 3.62 5.06 -8.40
CA ILE A 268 3.90 5.57 -9.76
C ILE A 268 5.32 6.14 -9.87
N GLU A 269 5.77 6.85 -8.85
CA GLU A 269 7.11 7.43 -8.80
C GLU A 269 8.20 6.35 -8.84
N ALA A 270 8.04 5.27 -8.08
CA ALA A 270 9.01 4.18 -8.04
C ALA A 270 9.30 3.56 -9.42
N PHE A 271 8.24 3.32 -10.21
CA PHE A 271 8.38 2.76 -11.56
C PHE A 271 8.85 3.80 -12.57
N SER A 272 8.25 5.01 -12.58
CA SER A 272 8.65 6.06 -13.53
C SER A 272 10.11 6.46 -13.36
N ARG A 273 10.62 6.46 -12.12
CA ARG A 273 12.04 6.71 -11.82
C ARG A 273 12.95 5.61 -12.36
N ALA A 274 12.58 4.34 -12.21
CA ALA A 274 13.33 3.22 -12.76
C ALA A 274 13.42 3.26 -14.30
N VAL A 275 12.34 3.66 -14.98
CA VAL A 275 12.30 3.86 -16.44
C VAL A 275 13.18 5.03 -16.88
N THR A 276 13.02 6.18 -16.23
CA THR A 276 13.79 7.38 -16.56
C THR A 276 15.30 7.15 -16.35
N ASP A 277 15.68 6.45 -15.26
CA ASP A 277 17.06 6.05 -15.01
C ASP A 277 17.67 5.21 -16.12
N LYS A 278 16.94 4.19 -16.58
CA LYS A 278 17.48 3.20 -17.51
C LYS A 278 17.55 3.73 -18.93
N PHE A 279 16.49 4.39 -19.37
CA PHE A 279 16.25 4.66 -20.79
C PHE A 279 16.47 6.11 -21.21
N ASP A 280 16.74 7.03 -20.28
CA ASP A 280 16.86 8.48 -20.55
C ASP A 280 15.61 9.07 -21.22
N TRP A 281 14.47 8.41 -21.04
CA TRP A 281 13.21 8.89 -21.60
C TRP A 281 12.74 10.13 -20.84
N ASN A 282 12.07 11.03 -21.57
CA ASN A 282 11.50 12.20 -20.95
C ASN A 282 10.47 11.78 -19.89
N ARG A 283 10.73 12.17 -18.63
CA ARG A 283 9.92 11.79 -17.47
C ARG A 283 8.43 12.11 -17.66
N LYS A 284 8.10 13.24 -18.27
CA LYS A 284 6.71 13.67 -18.50
C LYS A 284 5.98 12.72 -19.46
N ILE A 285 6.68 12.22 -20.48
CA ILE A 285 6.14 11.21 -21.41
C ILE A 285 5.96 9.88 -20.67
N VAL A 286 6.96 9.46 -19.88
CA VAL A 286 6.90 8.21 -19.09
C VAL A 286 5.70 8.21 -18.14
N VAL A 287 5.54 9.26 -17.34
CA VAL A 287 4.42 9.38 -16.38
C VAL A 287 3.08 9.41 -17.12
N SER A 288 2.97 10.15 -18.23
CA SER A 288 1.73 10.22 -19.02
C SER A 288 1.34 8.87 -19.61
N ALA A 289 2.29 8.15 -20.21
CA ALA A 289 2.06 6.81 -20.75
C ALA A 289 1.72 5.82 -19.64
N LEU A 290 2.41 5.89 -18.50
CA LEU A 290 2.18 5.02 -17.36
C LEU A 290 0.80 5.21 -16.75
N CYS A 291 0.35 6.45 -16.57
CA CYS A 291 -1.00 6.72 -16.08
C CYS A 291 -2.09 6.32 -17.09
N ALA A 292 -1.84 6.48 -18.40
CA ALA A 292 -2.79 6.03 -19.43
C ALA A 292 -2.91 4.51 -19.47
N VAL A 293 -1.78 3.78 -19.48
CA VAL A 293 -1.76 2.31 -19.42
C VAL A 293 -2.34 1.82 -18.10
N GLY A 294 -2.01 2.49 -16.99
CA GLY A 294 -2.55 2.20 -15.67
C GLY A 294 -4.07 2.33 -15.63
N PHE A 295 -4.63 3.43 -16.16
CA PHE A 295 -6.07 3.62 -16.28
C PHE A 295 -6.74 2.49 -17.07
N LEU A 296 -6.19 2.14 -18.24
CA LEU A 296 -6.72 1.04 -19.06
C LEU A 296 -6.65 -0.30 -18.32
N GLY A 297 -5.54 -0.57 -17.62
CA GLY A 297 -5.37 -1.77 -16.80
C GLY A 297 -6.31 -1.83 -15.61
N SER A 298 -6.65 -0.68 -15.00
CA SER A 298 -7.60 -0.58 -13.89
C SER A 298 -9.04 -0.87 -14.29
N LEU A 299 -9.40 -0.80 -15.58
CA LEU A 299 -10.78 -1.02 -16.03
C LEU A 299 -11.32 -2.40 -15.61
N ILE A 300 -10.46 -3.42 -15.58
CA ILE A 300 -10.89 -4.76 -15.17
C ILE A 300 -11.33 -4.81 -13.69
N PHE A 301 -10.65 -4.06 -12.83
CA PHE A 301 -10.97 -3.94 -11.41
C PHE A 301 -12.15 -3.00 -11.15
N ALA A 302 -12.53 -2.16 -12.12
CA ALA A 302 -13.71 -1.31 -12.05
C ALA A 302 -15.00 -2.00 -12.54
N SER A 303 -14.89 -3.22 -13.06
CA SER A 303 -16.03 -4.01 -13.54
C SER A 303 -16.86 -4.59 -12.40
N GLY A 304 -18.02 -5.17 -12.71
CA GLY A 304 -18.85 -5.90 -11.75
C GLY A 304 -18.16 -7.11 -11.11
N ALA A 305 -17.14 -7.70 -11.75
CA ALA A 305 -16.28 -8.73 -11.12
C ALA A 305 -15.09 -8.15 -10.36
N GLY A 306 -14.94 -6.82 -10.38
CA GLY A 306 -13.76 -6.11 -9.90
C GLY A 306 -13.40 -6.37 -8.45
N LEU A 307 -14.40 -6.55 -7.57
CA LEU A 307 -14.16 -6.90 -6.16
C LEU A 307 -13.49 -8.28 -6.01
N TYR A 308 -13.89 -9.28 -6.81
CA TYR A 308 -13.27 -10.61 -6.79
C TYR A 308 -11.84 -10.57 -7.32
N TRP A 309 -11.62 -9.84 -8.42
CA TRP A 309 -10.30 -9.67 -9.02
C TRP A 309 -9.35 -8.96 -8.07
N LEU A 310 -9.82 -7.88 -7.44
CA LEU A 310 -9.08 -7.14 -6.42
C LEU A 310 -8.67 -8.07 -5.28
N ASP A 311 -9.61 -8.82 -4.72
CA ASP A 311 -9.37 -9.67 -3.55
C ASP A 311 -8.31 -10.76 -3.84
N ILE A 312 -8.43 -11.43 -4.99
CA ILE A 312 -7.47 -12.46 -5.41
C ILE A 312 -6.10 -11.85 -5.70
N VAL A 313 -6.03 -10.76 -6.46
CA VAL A 313 -4.76 -10.13 -6.84
C VAL A 313 -4.05 -9.54 -5.61
N ASP A 314 -4.78 -8.88 -4.71
CA ASP A 314 -4.26 -8.32 -3.47
C ASP A 314 -3.68 -9.43 -2.56
N HIS A 315 -4.42 -10.53 -2.37
CA HIS A 315 -3.95 -11.70 -1.62
C HIS A 315 -2.63 -12.21 -2.19
N TYR A 316 -2.55 -12.46 -3.51
CA TYR A 316 -1.33 -13.04 -4.08
C TYR A 316 -0.12 -12.10 -4.03
N ILE A 317 -0.33 -10.81 -4.23
CA ILE A 317 0.76 -9.82 -4.19
C ILE A 317 1.28 -9.67 -2.76
N ASN A 318 0.41 -9.50 -1.77
CA ASN A 318 0.83 -9.26 -0.40
C ASN A 318 1.39 -10.53 0.25
N GLN A 319 0.79 -11.67 -0.03
CA GLN A 319 1.07 -12.93 0.66
C GLN A 319 2.22 -13.74 0.01
N TYR A 320 2.56 -13.45 -1.26
CA TYR A 320 3.68 -14.09 -1.95
C TYR A 320 4.64 -13.09 -2.60
N GLY A 321 4.15 -12.19 -3.46
CA GLY A 321 5.00 -11.28 -4.22
C GLY A 321 5.92 -10.43 -3.35
N LEU A 322 5.32 -9.74 -2.38
CA LEU A 322 6.01 -8.89 -1.42
C LEU A 322 7.02 -9.66 -0.56
N ILE A 323 6.64 -10.85 -0.11
CA ILE A 323 7.48 -11.69 0.75
C ILE A 323 8.70 -12.21 -0.02
N ILE A 324 8.50 -12.71 -1.24
CA ILE A 324 9.58 -13.17 -2.12
C ILE A 324 10.52 -12.00 -2.44
N ALA A 325 9.98 -10.83 -2.79
CA ALA A 325 10.78 -9.63 -3.03
C ALA A 325 11.64 -9.26 -1.81
N GLY A 326 11.05 -9.29 -0.61
CA GLY A 326 11.77 -9.04 0.65
C GLY A 326 12.88 -10.05 0.94
N ILE A 327 12.63 -11.35 0.76
CA ILE A 327 13.65 -12.40 0.93
C ILE A 327 14.83 -12.17 -0.03
N LEU A 328 14.54 -11.92 -1.30
CA LEU A 328 15.56 -11.70 -2.32
C LEU A 328 16.34 -10.41 -2.08
N GLU A 329 15.68 -9.33 -1.66
CA GLU A 329 16.32 -8.08 -1.28
C GLU A 329 17.27 -8.28 -0.08
N CYS A 330 16.82 -8.97 0.98
CA CYS A 330 17.66 -9.34 2.12
C CYS A 330 18.85 -10.20 1.72
N LEU A 331 18.67 -11.13 0.78
CA LEU A 331 19.74 -11.99 0.27
C LEU A 331 20.80 -11.18 -0.50
N VAL A 332 20.37 -10.29 -1.40
CA VAL A 332 21.28 -9.41 -2.15
C VAL A 332 22.03 -8.46 -1.22
N VAL A 333 21.32 -7.74 -0.35
CA VAL A 333 21.94 -6.75 0.55
C VAL A 333 22.78 -7.43 1.63
N GLY A 334 22.26 -8.49 2.23
CA GLY A 334 22.88 -9.19 3.36
C GLY A 334 24.17 -9.92 2.97
N TRP A 335 24.16 -10.61 1.82
CA TRP A 335 25.22 -11.55 1.44
C TRP A 335 26.05 -11.10 0.24
N PHE A 336 25.44 -10.53 -0.80
CA PHE A 336 26.16 -10.12 -2.00
C PHE A 336 26.81 -8.75 -1.86
N LEU A 337 26.05 -7.73 -1.44
CA LEU A 337 26.59 -6.42 -1.08
C LEU A 337 27.37 -6.48 0.25
N LYS A 338 27.05 -7.47 1.10
CA LYS A 338 27.52 -7.64 2.47
C LYS A 338 27.00 -6.53 3.39
N ALA A 339 26.05 -6.87 4.27
CA ALA A 339 25.43 -5.92 5.19
C ALA A 339 26.44 -5.02 5.93
N LYS A 340 27.58 -5.58 6.37
CA LYS A 340 28.64 -4.82 7.04
C LYS A 340 29.14 -3.61 6.24
N ILE A 341 29.27 -3.72 4.91
CA ILE A 341 29.74 -2.63 4.04
C ILE A 341 28.70 -1.50 4.06
N LEU A 342 27.43 -1.85 3.85
CA LEU A 342 26.34 -0.90 3.87
C LEU A 342 26.20 -0.24 5.24
N ARG A 343 26.29 -1.00 6.33
CA ARG A 343 26.26 -0.47 7.71
C ARG A 343 27.39 0.55 7.95
N THR A 344 28.62 0.22 7.55
CA THR A 344 29.76 1.14 7.70
C THR A 344 29.56 2.41 6.87
N HIS A 345 29.00 2.30 5.67
CA HIS A 345 28.66 3.46 4.84
C HIS A 345 27.60 4.35 5.50
N ILE A 346 26.51 3.77 6.01
CA ILE A 346 25.43 4.48 6.68
C ILE A 346 25.94 5.21 7.95
N ASN A 347 26.73 4.52 8.77
CA ASN A 347 27.28 5.07 10.01
C ASN A 347 28.32 6.19 9.77
N ALA A 348 28.82 6.37 8.55
CA ALA A 348 29.78 7.44 8.27
C ALA A 348 29.15 8.84 8.35
N VAL A 349 27.82 8.93 8.25
CA VAL A 349 27.09 10.21 8.26
C VAL A 349 25.94 10.25 9.29
N SER A 350 25.51 9.10 9.80
CA SER A 350 24.38 9.03 10.74
C SER A 350 24.80 9.45 12.16
N ASP A 351 23.97 10.25 12.82
CA ASP A 351 24.16 10.63 14.24
C ASP A 351 24.03 9.41 15.15
N TRP A 352 23.14 8.48 14.79
CA TRP A 352 22.92 7.22 15.50
C TRP A 352 23.51 6.05 14.70
N GLY A 353 24.64 5.54 15.16
CA GLY A 353 25.28 4.37 14.55
C GLY A 353 24.46 3.10 14.74
N ILE A 354 24.11 2.42 13.65
CA ILE A 354 23.51 1.08 13.69
C ILE A 354 24.58 0.03 14.01
N ASN A 355 24.25 -0.93 14.88
CA ASN A 355 25.19 -1.91 15.41
C ASN A 355 25.18 -3.24 14.61
N ARG A 356 25.90 -4.26 15.09
CA ARG A 356 25.97 -5.59 14.44
C ARG A 356 24.65 -6.36 14.42
N LEU A 357 23.68 -6.00 15.27
CA LEU A 357 22.35 -6.64 15.25
C LEU A 357 21.63 -6.35 13.94
N TRP A 358 21.86 -5.18 13.33
CA TRP A 358 21.30 -4.87 12.02
C TRP A 358 21.83 -5.83 10.93
N ASP A 359 23.12 -6.16 10.96
CA ASP A 359 23.70 -7.14 10.02
C ASP A 359 23.05 -8.52 10.20
N ILE A 360 22.82 -8.94 11.46
CA ILE A 360 22.17 -10.22 11.79
C ILE A 360 20.71 -10.20 11.35
N ALA A 361 20.01 -9.08 11.55
CA ALA A 361 18.63 -8.92 11.16
C ALA A 361 18.44 -9.09 9.65
N ILE A 362 19.22 -8.36 8.85
CA ILE A 362 19.14 -8.42 7.39
C ILE A 362 19.60 -9.77 6.83
N ARG A 363 20.63 -10.40 7.42
CA ARG A 363 21.19 -11.65 6.89
C ARG A 363 20.38 -12.89 7.26
N TYR A 364 19.75 -12.91 8.44
CA TYR A 364 19.18 -14.11 9.01
C TYR A 364 17.75 -13.93 9.53
N ILE A 365 17.49 -12.92 10.36
CA ILE A 365 16.19 -12.80 11.07
C ILE A 365 15.08 -12.48 10.07
N THR A 366 15.20 -11.38 9.32
CA THR A 366 14.19 -10.95 8.34
C THR A 366 13.96 -12.00 7.26
N PRO A 367 14.97 -12.51 6.53
CA PRO A 367 14.71 -13.53 5.51
C PRO A 367 14.19 -14.84 6.12
N GLY A 368 14.62 -15.20 7.34
CA GLY A 368 14.12 -16.39 8.04
C GLY A 368 12.64 -16.29 8.41
N VAL A 369 12.21 -15.16 8.99
CA VAL A 369 10.80 -14.90 9.29
C VAL A 369 9.98 -14.89 8.01
N LEU A 370 10.40 -14.13 6.99
CA LEU A 370 9.70 -14.08 5.70
C LEU A 370 9.59 -15.45 5.03
N LEU A 371 10.62 -16.31 5.12
CA LEU A 371 10.57 -17.67 4.60
C LEU A 371 9.54 -18.54 5.35
N ILE A 372 9.46 -18.42 6.68
CA ILE A 372 8.44 -19.12 7.47
C ILE A 372 7.04 -18.66 7.06
N ILE A 373 6.84 -17.36 6.88
CA ILE A 373 5.55 -16.81 6.42
C ILE A 373 5.21 -17.36 5.04
N PHE A 374 6.14 -17.32 4.10
CA PHE A 374 5.97 -17.84 2.75
C PHE A 374 5.55 -19.31 2.75
N VAL A 375 6.27 -20.17 3.49
CA VAL A 375 5.97 -21.60 3.59
C VAL A 375 4.60 -21.83 4.27
N SER A 376 4.28 -21.09 5.33
CA SER A 376 2.97 -21.18 6.00
C SER A 376 1.83 -20.83 5.06
N ASN A 377 2.00 -19.79 4.25
CA ASN A 377 1.00 -19.36 3.27
C ASN A 377 0.80 -20.43 2.20
N LEU A 378 1.92 -20.95 1.66
CA LEU A 378 1.90 -22.00 0.65
C LEU A 378 1.17 -23.26 1.14
N ILE A 379 1.46 -23.71 2.36
CA ILE A 379 0.75 -24.85 2.98
C ILE A 379 -0.75 -24.56 3.10
N SER A 380 -1.11 -23.36 3.54
CA SER A 380 -2.52 -22.98 3.72
C SER A 380 -3.27 -22.97 2.38
N GLU A 381 -2.64 -22.48 1.32
CA GLU A 381 -3.18 -22.43 -0.04
C GLU A 381 -3.46 -23.83 -0.61
N PHE A 382 -2.54 -24.79 -0.37
CA PHE A 382 -2.73 -26.17 -0.80
C PHE A 382 -3.79 -26.93 0.01
N GLN A 383 -4.10 -26.49 1.24
CA GLN A 383 -5.11 -27.12 2.08
C GLN A 383 -6.52 -26.66 1.73
N LYS A 384 -6.71 -25.37 1.44
CA LYS A 384 -8.01 -24.79 1.13
C LYS A 384 -7.86 -23.64 0.15
N PRO A 385 -8.60 -23.65 -0.98
CA PRO A 385 -8.62 -22.53 -1.91
C PRO A 385 -8.97 -21.22 -1.19
N TYR A 386 -8.15 -20.18 -1.41
CA TYR A 386 -8.38 -18.86 -0.85
C TYR A 386 -9.78 -18.34 -1.19
N GLY A 387 -10.44 -17.71 -0.22
CA GLY A 387 -11.76 -17.09 -0.38
C GLY A 387 -12.91 -18.02 -0.81
N GLY A 388 -12.66 -19.34 -0.93
CA GLY A 388 -13.60 -20.25 -1.59
C GLY A 388 -13.71 -20.03 -3.10
N TYR A 389 -12.75 -19.34 -3.71
CA TYR A 389 -12.70 -19.12 -5.15
C TYR A 389 -12.34 -20.39 -5.92
N ASP A 390 -12.73 -20.42 -7.20
CA ASP A 390 -12.33 -21.46 -8.12
C ASP A 390 -10.80 -21.50 -8.29
N VAL A 391 -10.21 -22.69 -8.31
CA VAL A 391 -8.76 -22.89 -8.41
C VAL A 391 -8.20 -22.27 -9.69
N LEU A 392 -8.95 -22.33 -10.80
CA LEU A 392 -8.55 -21.69 -12.05
C LEU A 392 -8.43 -20.17 -11.89
N ALA A 393 -9.35 -19.56 -11.15
CA ALA A 393 -9.31 -18.11 -10.89
C ALA A 393 -8.10 -17.74 -10.04
N LEU A 394 -7.80 -18.52 -9.01
CA LEU A 394 -6.62 -18.32 -8.16
C LEU A 394 -5.31 -18.45 -8.96
N VAL A 395 -5.20 -19.47 -9.82
CA VAL A 395 -4.02 -19.67 -10.66
C VAL A 395 -3.87 -18.57 -11.69
N LEU A 396 -4.94 -18.20 -12.41
CA LEU A 396 -4.87 -17.20 -13.48
C LEU A 396 -4.71 -15.77 -12.94
N LEU A 397 -5.53 -15.37 -11.97
CA LEU A 397 -5.56 -14.00 -11.48
C LEU A 397 -4.51 -13.74 -10.40
N GLY A 398 -4.14 -14.76 -9.63
CA GLY A 398 -3.09 -14.65 -8.61
C GLY A 398 -1.73 -15.06 -9.15
N GLY A 399 -1.57 -16.36 -9.40
CA GLY A 399 -0.29 -16.96 -9.78
C GLY A 399 0.29 -16.42 -11.10
N CYS A 400 -0.47 -16.50 -12.19
CA CYS A 400 -0.04 -16.02 -13.49
C CYS A 400 0.15 -14.50 -13.52
N TRP A 401 -0.64 -13.74 -12.76
CA TRP A 401 -0.45 -12.30 -12.63
C TRP A 401 0.89 -11.97 -11.99
N LEU A 402 1.22 -12.63 -10.87
CA LEU A 402 2.52 -12.45 -10.22
C LEU A 402 3.67 -12.85 -11.14
N LEU A 403 3.55 -13.99 -11.83
CA LEU A 403 4.54 -14.42 -12.83
C LEU A 403 4.67 -13.41 -13.98
N ALA A 404 3.58 -12.83 -14.47
CA ALA A 404 3.62 -11.82 -15.51
C ALA A 404 4.41 -10.58 -15.06
N THR A 405 4.19 -10.09 -13.83
CA THR A 405 4.98 -8.97 -13.30
C THR A 405 6.47 -9.30 -13.20
N LEU A 406 6.81 -10.54 -12.83
CA LEU A 406 8.20 -11.02 -12.79
C LEU A 406 8.82 -11.07 -14.18
N LEU A 407 8.11 -11.63 -15.16
CA LEU A 407 8.56 -11.70 -16.55
C LEU A 407 8.79 -10.32 -17.14
N VAL A 408 7.87 -9.37 -16.92
CA VAL A 408 8.06 -7.96 -17.32
C VAL A 408 9.32 -7.38 -16.66
N GLY A 409 9.53 -7.60 -15.37
CA GLY A 409 10.73 -7.16 -14.66
C GLY A 409 12.03 -7.74 -15.24
N ILE A 410 12.03 -9.00 -15.63
CA ILE A 410 13.16 -9.66 -16.31
C ILE A 410 13.40 -9.06 -17.69
N VAL A 411 12.35 -8.88 -18.50
CA VAL A 411 12.45 -8.31 -19.85
C VAL A 411 13.01 -6.88 -19.81
N LEU A 412 12.56 -6.06 -18.85
CA LEU A 412 13.06 -4.69 -18.66
C LEU A 412 14.54 -4.63 -18.24
N SER A 413 15.11 -5.74 -17.74
CA SER A 413 16.52 -5.83 -17.39
C SER A 413 17.45 -6.16 -18.57
N PHE A 414 16.91 -6.63 -19.71
CA PHE A 414 17.73 -7.03 -20.87
C PHE A 414 18.48 -5.88 -21.55
N PRO A 415 17.88 -4.69 -21.76
CA PRO A 415 18.60 -3.55 -22.31
C PRO A 415 19.88 -3.26 -21.52
N LYS A 416 20.98 -2.94 -22.20
CA LYS A 416 22.25 -2.63 -21.53
C LYS A 416 22.16 -1.24 -20.89
N TRP A 417 22.73 -1.09 -19.70
CA TRP A 417 22.94 0.24 -19.12
C TRP A 417 24.00 1.00 -19.91
N ASP A 418 23.87 2.32 -19.97
CA ASP A 418 25.00 3.18 -20.31
C ASP A 418 26.12 2.96 -19.28
N LYS A 419 27.32 2.68 -19.78
CA LYS A 419 28.52 2.46 -18.95
C LYS A 419 28.83 3.68 -18.07
N LYS A 420 28.56 4.90 -18.56
CA LYS A 420 28.79 6.13 -17.80
C LYS A 420 27.91 6.17 -16.54
N LYS A 421 26.64 5.75 -16.65
CA LYS A 421 25.71 5.73 -15.50
C LYS A 421 26.08 4.70 -14.44
N LEU A 422 26.55 3.53 -14.86
CA LEU A 422 27.01 2.51 -13.91
C LEU A 422 28.29 2.95 -13.18
N ALA A 423 29.17 3.68 -13.86
CA ALA A 423 30.42 4.19 -13.31
C ALA A 423 30.27 5.51 -12.53
N TYR A 424 29.17 6.23 -12.74
CA TYR A 424 28.92 7.53 -12.12
C TYR A 424 28.57 7.38 -10.65
N ASP A 425 29.33 8.03 -9.77
CA ASP A 425 29.00 8.15 -8.35
C ASP A 425 28.55 9.57 -8.05
N HIS A 426 27.37 9.71 -7.42
CA HIS A 426 26.82 11.00 -7.02
C HIS A 426 27.76 11.70 -6.02
N PHE A 427 28.16 12.93 -6.30
CA PHE A 427 29.04 13.75 -5.45
C PHE A 427 28.22 14.72 -4.60
N ALA A 428 28.72 15.06 -3.41
CA ALA A 428 27.99 15.96 -2.49
C ALA A 428 27.79 17.38 -3.06
N GLU A 429 28.61 17.79 -4.02
CA GLU A 429 28.46 19.08 -4.72
C GLU A 429 27.23 19.12 -5.62
N GLU A 430 26.78 17.95 -6.08
CA GLU A 430 25.59 17.76 -6.91
C GLU A 430 24.31 17.69 -6.06
N ASP A 431 24.42 17.76 -4.72
CA ASP A 431 23.24 17.83 -3.84
C ASP A 431 22.40 19.10 -4.12
N LYS A 432 23.01 20.16 -4.67
CA LYS A 432 22.28 21.37 -5.13
C LYS A 432 21.36 21.10 -6.32
N LEU A 433 21.58 19.99 -7.04
CA LEU A 433 20.79 19.57 -8.20
C LEU A 433 19.73 18.53 -7.83
N LEU A 434 19.67 18.07 -6.57
CA LEU A 434 18.65 17.15 -6.08
C LEU A 434 17.28 17.84 -5.85
N VAL A 435 17.09 19.04 -6.37
CA VAL A 435 15.88 19.88 -6.23
C VAL A 435 15.54 20.55 -7.57
#